data_AF-A0ABD1P3I7-F1
#
_entry.id   AF-A0ABD1P3I7-F1
#
_cell.length_a   1.000
_cell.length_b   1.000
_cell.length_c   1.000
_cell.angle_alpha   90.00
_cell.angle_beta   90.00
_cell.angle_gamma   90.00
#
_symmetry.space_group_name_H-M   'P 1'
#
loop_
_entity.id
_entity.type
_entity.pdbx_description
1 polymer ?
#
loop_
_entity_poly.entity_id
_entity_poly.type
_entity_poly.pdbx_seq_one_letter_code
_entity_poly.pdbx_strand_id
1 'polypeptide(L)'
;MYYQNKVVEILNQLYSIVVTNDGNAIPRELDIAHPTAKDLAIDATTIVGVDLGQGLREVDVKKYITVEKIPGGQLEDSKVLKGVMFNKDVVAPGKMKRKILNPRIILLDCSLKYKK
;
A
#
# COMPACT_ATOMS: atom_id res chain seq x y z
N MET A 1 2.13 20.45 3.31
CA MET A 1 0.96 20.38 2.40
C MET A 1 1.34 20.11 0.93
N TYR A 2 2.29 20.82 0.31
CA TYR A 2 2.68 20.61 -1.10
C TYR A 2 3.27 19.21 -1.41
N TYR A 3 4.19 18.71 -0.58
CA TYR A 3 4.86 17.41 -0.80
C TYR A 3 3.96 16.18 -0.57
N GLN A 4 2.95 16.29 0.29
CA GLN A 4 2.04 15.18 0.65
C GLN A 4 0.99 14.88 -0.43
N ASN A 5 0.67 15.84 -1.29
CA ASN A 5 -0.16 15.58 -2.47
C ASN A 5 0.66 14.94 -3.60
N LYS A 6 1.95 15.24 -3.69
CA LYS A 6 2.86 14.66 -4.68
C LYS A 6 2.95 13.15 -4.60
N VAL A 7 3.02 12.52 -3.41
CA VAL A 7 3.12 11.04 -3.30
C VAL A 7 1.89 10.32 -3.85
N VAL A 8 0.70 10.85 -3.56
CA VAL A 8 -0.55 10.28 -4.10
C VAL A 8 -0.67 10.55 -5.60
N GLU A 9 -0.24 11.72 -6.06
CA GLU A 9 -0.22 12.08 -7.48
C GLU A 9 0.78 11.21 -8.28
N ILE A 10 1.96 10.96 -7.72
CA ILE A 10 2.99 10.04 -8.22
C ILE A 10 2.42 8.63 -8.34
N LEU A 11 1.84 8.07 -7.27
CA LEU A 11 1.28 6.73 -7.30
C LEU A 11 0.04 6.63 -8.23
N ASN A 12 -0.68 7.73 -8.45
CA ASN A 12 -1.74 7.80 -9.45
C ASN A 12 -1.22 7.95 -10.89
N GLN A 13 0.02 8.38 -11.13
CA GLN A 13 0.63 8.35 -12.45
C GLN A 13 1.16 6.96 -12.83
N LEU A 14 1.37 6.08 -11.83
CA LEU A 14 1.86 4.71 -11.97
C LEU A 14 0.82 3.68 -12.45
N TYR A 15 -0.28 4.13 -13.08
CA TYR A 15 -1.50 3.33 -13.29
C TYR A 15 -1.32 1.99 -14.04
N SER A 16 -0.20 1.79 -14.74
CA SER A 16 0.16 0.50 -15.34
C SER A 16 1.65 0.48 -15.71
N ILE A 17 2.53 0.21 -14.76
CA ILE A 17 3.94 -0.09 -15.08
C ILE A 17 4.12 -1.59 -15.19
N VAL A 18 4.58 -2.04 -16.37
CA VAL A 18 5.17 -3.37 -16.55
C VAL A 18 6.63 -3.26 -16.15
N VAL A 19 7.01 -3.95 -15.08
CA VAL A 19 8.35 -3.88 -14.49
C VAL A 19 9.22 -5.00 -15.07
N THR A 20 10.37 -4.67 -15.62
CA THR A 20 11.39 -5.65 -16.03
C THR A 20 12.26 -6.09 -14.84
N ASN A 21 12.81 -7.31 -14.85
CA ASN A 21 13.53 -7.87 -13.68
C ASN A 21 14.79 -7.10 -13.24
N ASP A 22 15.24 -6.15 -14.04
CA ASP A 22 16.42 -5.33 -13.79
C ASP A 22 16.16 -4.23 -12.74
N GLY A 23 14.94 -4.13 -12.21
CA GLY A 23 14.57 -3.21 -11.13
C GLY A 23 14.64 -1.72 -11.52
N ASN A 24 14.87 -1.43 -12.80
CA ASN A 24 15.27 -0.11 -13.27
C ASN A 24 14.19 0.60 -14.11
N ALA A 25 13.04 -0.06 -14.35
CA ALA A 25 11.90 0.53 -15.05
C ALA A 25 11.17 1.59 -14.18
N ILE A 26 10.86 1.24 -12.93
CA ILE A 26 10.11 2.11 -12.00
C ILE A 26 10.83 3.44 -11.75
N PRO A 27 12.14 3.50 -11.43
CA PRO A 27 12.85 4.76 -11.16
C PRO A 27 12.98 5.70 -12.36
N ARG A 28 12.90 5.17 -13.60
CA ARG A 28 13.08 5.93 -14.85
C ARG A 28 11.78 6.56 -15.33
N GLU A 29 10.66 5.87 -15.15
CA GLU A 29 9.33 6.35 -15.54
C GLU A 29 8.74 7.33 -14.52
N LEU A 30 9.32 7.36 -13.32
CA LEU A 30 8.94 8.22 -12.21
C LEU A 30 9.83 9.48 -12.13
N ASP A 31 9.33 10.63 -12.58
CA ASP A 31 9.95 11.95 -12.31
C ASP A 31 9.67 12.38 -10.85
N ILE A 32 10.17 11.60 -9.90
CA ILE A 32 10.04 11.88 -8.47
C ILE A 32 11.23 12.70 -8.01
N ALA A 33 11.02 13.99 -7.83
CA ALA A 33 12.04 14.90 -7.31
C ALA A 33 12.48 14.59 -5.86
N HIS A 34 11.66 13.89 -5.06
CA HIS A 34 11.96 13.62 -3.65
C HIS A 34 12.51 12.20 -3.44
N PRO A 35 13.75 12.01 -2.96
CA PRO A 35 14.39 10.69 -2.84
C PRO A 35 13.57 9.73 -1.97
N THR A 36 13.09 10.19 -0.81
CA THR A 36 12.25 9.36 0.08
C THR A 36 10.98 8.83 -0.60
N ALA A 37 10.30 9.65 -1.40
CA ALA A 37 9.09 9.21 -2.10
C ALA A 37 9.40 8.18 -3.18
N LYS A 38 10.57 8.30 -3.81
CA LYS A 38 11.07 7.34 -4.79
C LYS A 38 11.35 5.99 -4.13
N ASP A 39 12.03 5.99 -3.00
CA ASP A 39 12.32 4.76 -2.24
C ASP A 39 11.03 4.07 -1.79
N LEU A 40 10.06 4.82 -1.27
CA LEU A 40 8.74 4.29 -0.90
C LEU A 40 7.99 3.68 -2.09
N ALA A 41 8.06 4.30 -3.27
CA ALA A 41 7.41 3.78 -4.47
C ALA A 41 8.06 2.47 -4.94
N ILE A 42 9.39 2.39 -4.92
CA ILE A 42 10.14 1.18 -5.28
C ILE A 42 9.83 0.05 -4.30
N ASP A 43 9.82 0.34 -2.99
CA ASP A 43 9.50 -0.65 -1.96
C ASP A 43 8.08 -1.21 -2.13
N ALA A 44 7.09 -0.32 -2.33
CA ALA A 44 5.69 -0.71 -2.49
C ALA A 44 5.47 -1.59 -3.73
N THR A 45 6.00 -1.18 -4.88
CA THR A 45 5.88 -1.92 -6.15
C THR A 45 6.59 -3.27 -6.11
N THR A 46 7.75 -3.33 -5.44
CA THR A 46 8.49 -4.59 -5.25
C THR A 46 7.72 -5.60 -4.40
N ILE A 47 6.98 -5.14 -3.38
CA ILE A 47 6.19 -6.01 -2.51
C ILE A 47 5.02 -6.67 -3.25
N VAL A 48 4.36 -5.94 -4.15
CA VAL A 48 3.13 -6.41 -4.82
C VAL A 48 3.37 -7.02 -6.19
N GLY A 49 4.59 -6.94 -6.74
CA GLY A 49 4.92 -7.40 -8.08
C GLY A 49 4.68 -8.90 -8.26
N VAL A 50 3.95 -9.25 -9.31
CA VAL A 50 3.67 -10.62 -9.71
C VAL A 50 4.63 -11.00 -10.84
N ASP A 51 5.31 -12.13 -10.70
CA ASP A 51 6.17 -12.66 -11.76
C ASP A 51 5.32 -13.29 -12.86
N LEU A 52 5.41 -12.76 -14.07
CA LEU A 52 4.75 -13.30 -15.26
C LEU A 52 5.63 -14.31 -16.02
N GLY A 53 6.88 -14.51 -15.57
CA GLY A 53 7.89 -15.28 -16.28
C GLY A 53 8.69 -14.44 -17.28
N GLN A 54 9.76 -15.02 -17.83
CA GLN A 54 10.67 -14.35 -18.79
C GLN A 54 11.31 -13.04 -18.27
N GLY A 55 11.38 -12.87 -16.95
CA GLY A 55 11.91 -11.65 -16.33
C GLY A 55 10.95 -10.46 -16.39
N LEU A 56 9.67 -10.68 -16.66
CA LEU A 56 8.64 -9.66 -16.60
C LEU A 56 7.88 -9.77 -15.28
N ARG A 57 7.66 -8.62 -14.65
CA ARG A 57 6.81 -8.47 -13.47
C ARG A 57 5.69 -7.49 -13.77
N GLU A 58 4.48 -7.88 -13.43
CA GLU A 58 3.33 -6.99 -13.51
C GLU A 58 2.98 -6.47 -12.13
N VAL A 59 2.69 -5.17 -12.06
CA VAL A 59 2.28 -4.49 -10.84
C VAL A 59 0.96 -3.76 -11.08
N ASP A 60 -0.12 -4.30 -10.53
CA ASP A 60 -1.39 -3.56 -10.45
C ASP A 60 -1.40 -2.67 -9.21
N VAL A 61 -0.92 -1.44 -9.38
CA VAL A 61 -0.83 -0.44 -8.32
C VAL A 61 -2.19 -0.17 -7.69
N LYS A 62 -3.27 -0.10 -8.48
CA LYS A 62 -4.58 0.34 -7.97
C LYS A 62 -5.25 -0.72 -7.11
N LYS A 63 -5.01 -1.99 -7.43
CA LYS A 63 -5.60 -3.11 -6.73
C LYS A 63 -4.82 -3.46 -5.46
N TYR A 64 -3.49 -3.36 -5.50
CA TYR A 64 -2.64 -3.89 -4.43
C TYR A 64 -1.96 -2.82 -3.56
N ILE A 65 -1.87 -1.57 -4.02
CA ILE A 65 -1.27 -0.48 -3.24
C ILE A 65 -2.37 0.50 -2.85
N THR A 66 -2.54 0.72 -1.55
CA THR A 66 -3.43 1.74 -0.99
C THR A 66 -2.61 2.77 -0.24
N VAL A 67 -2.89 4.06 -0.48
CA VAL A 67 -2.20 5.17 0.17
C VAL A 67 -3.11 5.79 1.20
N GLU A 68 -2.73 5.68 2.46
CA GLU A 68 -3.47 6.28 3.57
C GLU A 68 -2.75 7.53 4.07
N LYS A 69 -3.45 8.67 4.04
CA LYS A 69 -2.93 9.94 4.54
C LYS A 69 -3.24 10.07 6.03
N ILE A 70 -2.21 10.09 6.85
CA ILE A 70 -2.33 10.40 8.28
C ILE A 70 -1.86 11.84 8.49
N PRO A 71 -2.66 12.73 9.11
CA PRO A 71 -2.23 14.09 9.40
C PRO A 71 -1.14 14.09 10.49
N GLY A 72 -0.18 15.00 10.34
CA GLY A 72 1.03 15.04 11.17
C GLY A 72 2.20 14.29 10.54
N GLY A 73 3.41 14.52 11.07
CA GLY A 73 4.65 13.93 10.56
C GLY A 73 5.20 14.60 9.29
N GLN A 74 6.43 14.22 8.94
CA GLN A 74 7.10 14.61 7.71
C GLN A 74 7.08 13.46 6.68
N LEU A 75 7.55 13.72 5.46
CA LEU A 75 7.59 12.67 4.42
C LEU A 75 8.56 11.56 4.81
N GLU A 76 9.59 11.90 5.56
CA GLU A 76 10.62 11.02 6.10
C GLU A 76 10.06 10.03 7.14
N ASP A 77 8.94 10.37 7.78
CA ASP A 77 8.24 9.48 8.72
C ASP A 77 7.32 8.47 8.02
N SER A 78 7.13 8.62 6.71
CA SER A 78 6.28 7.74 5.92
C SER A 78 6.97 6.39 5.69
N LYS A 79 6.18 5.31 5.68
CA LYS A 79 6.69 3.95 5.49
C LYS A 79 5.72 3.07 4.70
N VAL A 80 6.26 2.11 3.97
CA VAL A 80 5.46 1.08 3.31
C VAL A 80 5.10 -0.02 4.31
N LEU A 81 3.81 -0.27 4.47
CA LEU A 81 3.29 -1.36 5.30
C LEU A 81 3.13 -2.64 4.45
N LYS A 82 3.77 -3.73 4.88
CA LYS A 82 3.55 -5.07 4.29
C LYS A 82 2.23 -5.67 4.78
N GLY A 83 1.13 -5.10 4.32
CA GLY A 83 -0.21 -5.47 4.74
C GLY A 83 -1.21 -4.35 4.45
N VAL A 84 -2.34 -4.39 5.13
CA VAL A 84 -3.44 -3.42 4.97
C VAL A 84 -3.65 -2.63 6.25
N MET A 85 -3.94 -1.35 6.10
CA MET A 85 -4.32 -0.47 7.21
C MET A 85 -5.80 -0.12 7.07
N PHE A 86 -6.54 -0.24 8.17
CA PHE A 86 -7.93 0.20 8.23
C PHE A 86 -8.11 1.16 9.40
N ASN A 87 -8.76 2.30 9.13
CA ASN A 87 -9.22 3.18 10.19
C ASN A 87 -10.58 2.69 10.73
N LYS A 88 -10.54 1.60 11.50
CA LYS A 88 -11.70 0.98 12.14
C LYS A 88 -11.37 0.65 13.60
N ASP A 89 -12.38 0.70 14.47
CA ASP A 89 -12.24 0.29 15.86
C ASP A 89 -12.86 -1.10 16.12
N VAL A 90 -12.46 -1.71 17.23
CA VAL A 90 -13.07 -2.95 17.74
C VAL A 90 -14.53 -2.74 18.11
N VAL A 91 -15.38 -3.70 17.78
CA VAL A 91 -16.84 -3.60 17.94
C VAL A 91 -17.26 -3.52 19.41
N ALA A 92 -16.57 -4.24 20.31
CA ALA A 92 -16.85 -4.21 21.75
C ALA A 92 -15.58 -3.82 22.54
N PRO A 93 -15.36 -2.51 22.78
CA PRO A 93 -14.26 -2.03 23.61
C PRO A 93 -14.25 -2.67 25.00
N GLY A 94 -13.07 -2.97 25.54
CA GLY A 94 -12.89 -3.64 26.83
C GLY A 94 -13.11 -5.16 26.81
N LYS A 95 -13.89 -5.69 25.86
CA LYS A 95 -14.11 -7.14 25.70
C LYS A 95 -13.30 -7.75 24.56
N MET A 96 -13.03 -6.99 23.50
CA MET A 96 -12.22 -7.41 22.36
C MET A 96 -10.76 -6.98 22.52
N LYS A 97 -9.83 -7.87 22.14
CA LYS A 97 -8.38 -7.61 22.21
C LYS A 97 -7.99 -6.53 21.19
N ARG A 98 -7.24 -5.52 21.63
CA ARG A 98 -6.68 -4.46 20.77
C ARG A 98 -5.46 -4.92 19.94
N LYS A 99 -4.80 -5.99 20.35
CA LYS A 99 -3.67 -6.61 19.65
C LYS A 99 -3.79 -8.12 19.71
N ILE A 100 -3.67 -8.77 18.56
CA ILE A 100 -3.68 -10.24 18.42
C ILE A 100 -2.39 -10.63 17.71
N LEU A 101 -1.57 -11.46 18.34
CA LEU A 101 -0.35 -12.00 17.72
C LEU A 101 -0.74 -13.23 16.88
N ASN A 102 -0.22 -13.34 15.66
CA ASN A 102 -0.51 -14.42 14.71
C ASN A 102 -2.03 -14.67 14.54
N PRO A 103 -2.81 -13.64 14.16
CA PRO A 103 -4.26 -13.77 14.05
C PRO A 103 -4.65 -14.73 12.92
N ARG A 104 -5.76 -15.44 13.11
CA ARG A 104 -6.48 -16.10 12.01
C ARG A 104 -7.53 -15.12 11.49
N ILE A 105 -7.42 -14.74 10.22
CA ILE A 105 -8.25 -13.71 9.59
C ILE A 105 -9.30 -14.41 8.71
N ILE A 106 -10.57 -14.01 8.85
CA ILE A 106 -11.67 -14.47 8.00
C ILE A 106 -12.28 -13.23 7.34
N LEU A 107 -12.47 -13.30 6.02
CA LEU A 107 -13.18 -12.29 5.25
C LEU A 107 -14.60 -12.80 4.99
N LEU A 108 -15.60 -12.02 5.36
CA LEU A 108 -17.00 -12.34 5.18
C LEU A 108 -17.65 -11.28 4.30
N ASP A 109 -18.33 -11.71 3.24
CA ASP A 109 -19.12 -10.84 2.36
C ASP A 109 -20.58 -10.69 2.85
N CYS A 110 -20.90 -11.28 4.00
CA CYS A 110 -22.24 -11.26 4.57
C CYS A 110 -22.29 -10.47 5.89
N SER A 111 -23.44 -9.86 6.17
CA SER A 111 -23.65 -9.14 7.43
C SER A 111 -23.86 -10.12 8.59
N LEU A 112 -23.15 -9.92 9.69
CA LEU A 112 -23.39 -10.59 10.95
C LEU A 112 -24.56 -9.91 11.68
N LYS A 113 -25.79 -10.19 11.25
CA LYS A 113 -27.01 -9.79 11.95
C LYS A 113 -27.71 -11.02 12.50
N TYR A 114 -28.16 -10.95 13.74
CA TYR A 114 -29.06 -11.95 14.27
C TYR A 114 -30.42 -11.80 13.57
N LYS A 115 -30.78 -12.77 12.71
CA LYS A 115 -32.16 -12.92 12.23
C LYS A 115 -32.89 -13.83 13.22
N LYS A 116 -34.03 -13.36 13.75
CA LYS A 116 -35.02 -14.23 14.40
C LYS A 116 -35.74 -15.05 13.34
#